data_AF-A0A327ZQ61-F1
#
_entry.id   AF-A0A327ZQ61-F1
#
_cell.length_a   1.000
_cell.length_b   1.000
_cell.length_c   1.000
_cell.angle_alpha   90.00
_cell.angle_beta   90.00
_cell.angle_gamma   90.00
#
_symmetry.space_group_name_H-M   'P 1'
#
loop_
_entity.id
_entity.type
_entity.pdbx_description
1 polymer ?
#
loop_
_entity_poly.entity_id
_entity_poly.type
_entity_poly.pdbx_seq_one_letter_code
_entity_poly.pdbx_strand_id
1 'polypeptide(L)' 'MIFFNINLDVGTDLLENNVDDLIAFHEIKERAYNLCSDKENYIIMLRAHGMSYSQIGKKIGYSHERIRQLYENALNKICG' A
#
# COMPACT_ATOMS: atom_id res chain seq x y z
N MET A 1 20.20 -10.98 0.09
CA MET A 1 18.87 -10.84 -0.54
C MET A 1 17.86 -11.40 0.45
N ILE A 2 17.12 -10.55 1.14
CA ILE A 2 16.16 -10.99 2.18
C ILE A 2 14.83 -11.24 1.47
N PHE A 3 14.47 -12.52 1.32
CA PHE A 3 13.13 -12.91 0.92
C PHE A 3 12.21 -12.73 2.12
N PHE A 4 11.26 -11.79 2.05
CA PHE A 4 10.15 -11.77 2.98
C PHE A 4 9.28 -12.99 2.66
N ASN A 5 9.34 -13.99 3.55
CA ASN A 5 8.49 -15.17 3.52
C ASN A 5 7.07 -14.75 3.92
N ILE A 6 6.28 -14.37 2.92
CA ILE A 6 4.83 -14.26 3.07
C ILE A 6 4.29 -15.68 3.18
N ASN A 7 4.20 -16.19 4.41
CA ASN A 7 3.16 -17.14 4.75
C ASN A 7 1.81 -16.40 4.61
N LEU A 8 1.36 -16.20 3.37
CA LEU A 8 -0.06 -16.08 3.10
C LEU A 8 -0.63 -17.48 3.27
N ASP A 9 -0.92 -17.84 4.51
CA ASP A 9 -1.96 -18.81 4.83
C ASP A 9 -3.33 -18.12 4.60
N VAL A 10 -3.49 -17.56 3.40
CA VAL A 10 -4.79 -17.13 2.88
C VAL A 10 -5.26 -18.36 2.15
N GLY A 11 -6.13 -19.10 2.83
CA GLY A 11 -6.64 -20.39 2.41
C GLY A 11 -6.83 -20.50 0.90
N THR A 12 -6.33 -21.61 0.38
CA THR A 12 -6.42 -22.09 -1.00
C THR A 12 -7.83 -22.07 -1.63
N ASP A 13 -8.86 -21.63 -0.92
CA ASP A 13 -10.24 -21.48 -1.38
C ASP A 13 -10.57 -20.15 -2.08
N LEU A 14 -9.71 -19.12 -2.00
CA LEU A 14 -9.95 -17.84 -2.69
C LEU A 14 -9.33 -17.74 -4.09
N LEU A 15 -8.53 -18.75 -4.50
CA LEU A 15 -7.64 -18.66 -5.65
C LEU A 15 -8.38 -18.72 -7.01
N GLU A 16 -9.57 -19.33 -7.07
CA GLU A 16 -10.28 -19.51 -8.35
C GLU A 16 -11.08 -18.28 -8.82
N ASN A 17 -11.35 -17.28 -7.96
CA ASN A 17 -12.23 -16.16 -8.30
C ASN A 17 -11.55 -14.79 -8.42
N ASN A 18 -10.24 -14.67 -8.18
CA ASN A 18 -9.61 -13.35 -7.95
C ASN A 18 -8.21 -13.17 -8.55
N VAL A 19 -7.91 -13.86 -9.65
CA VAL A 19 -6.64 -13.68 -10.38
C VAL A 19 -6.49 -12.23 -10.85
N ASP A 20 -7.57 -11.60 -11.30
CA ASP A 20 -7.58 -10.20 -11.74
C ASP A 20 -7.29 -9.22 -10.60
N ASP A 21 -7.87 -9.44 -9.41
CA ASP A 21 -7.60 -8.64 -8.22
C ASP A 21 -6.13 -8.75 -7.79
N LEU A 22 -5.54 -9.95 -7.92
CA LEU A 22 -4.13 -10.19 -7.62
C LEU A 22 -3.21 -9.47 -8.61
N ILE A 23 -3.55 -9.51 -9.91
CA ILE A 23 -2.84 -8.81 -10.98
C ILE A 23 -2.93 -7.30 -10.75
N ALA A 24 -4.12 -6.75 -10.51
CA ALA A 24 -4.34 -5.34 -10.26
C ALA A 24 -3.55 -4.84 -9.03
N PHE A 25 -3.51 -5.63 -7.96
CA PHE A 25 -2.71 -5.31 -6.78
C PHE A 25 -1.20 -5.28 -7.09
N HIS A 26 -0.70 -6.24 -7.88
CA HIS A 26 0.69 -6.25 -8.32
C HIS A 26 1.04 -5.04 -9.19
N GLU A 27 0.20 -4.68 -10.15
CA GLU A 27 0.41 -3.51 -11.01
C GLU A 27 0.45 -2.21 -10.21
N ILE A 28 -0.49 -2.02 -9.26
CA ILE A 28 -0.51 -0.84 -8.38
C ILE A 28 0.75 -0.81 -7.51
N LYS A 29 1.16 -1.95 -6.97
CA LYS A 29 2.36 -2.05 -6.12
C LYS A 29 3.63 -1.73 -6.90
N GLU A 30 3.75 -2.20 -8.13
CA GLU A 30 4.88 -1.89 -9.02
C GLU A 30 4.92 -0.41 -9.39
N ARG A 31 3.77 0.18 -9.78
CA ARG A 31 3.68 1.61 -10.06
C ARG A 31 4.02 2.46 -8.85
N ALA A 32 3.52 2.10 -7.67
CA ALA A 32 3.84 2.79 -6.43
C ALA A 32 5.36 2.72 -6.15
N TYR A 33 5.98 1.54 -6.30
CA TYR A 33 7.42 1.37 -6.11
C TYR A 33 8.26 2.27 -7.02
N ASN A 34 7.84 2.43 -8.28
CA ASN A 34 8.60 3.22 -9.26
C ASN A 34 8.36 4.73 -9.17
N LEU A 35 7.15 5.16 -8.79
CA LEU A 35 6.73 6.57 -8.89
C LEU A 35 6.70 7.28 -7.52
N CYS A 36 6.59 6.53 -6.42
CA CYS A 36 6.49 7.08 -5.08
C CYS A 36 7.82 6.98 -4.33
N SER A 37 8.05 7.93 -3.43
CA SER A 37 9.15 7.83 -2.46
C SER A 37 8.87 6.72 -1.43
N ASP A 38 9.91 6.22 -0.75
CA ASP A 38 9.78 5.21 0.32
C ASP A 38 8.72 5.58 1.37
N LYS A 39 8.63 6.87 1.70
CA LYS A 39 7.66 7.39 2.66
C LYS A 39 6.22 7.28 2.14
N GLU A 40 6.01 7.63 0.89
CA GLU A 40 4.71 7.53 0.23
C GLU A 40 4.29 6.07 0.05
N ASN A 41 5.21 5.21 -0.37
CA ASN A 41 5.02 3.76 -0.46
C ASN A 41 4.62 3.15 0.89
N TYR A 42 5.30 3.55 1.97
CA TYR A 42 4.97 3.10 3.31
C TYR A 42 3.56 3.53 3.74
N ILE A 43 3.16 4.77 3.43
CA ILE A 43 1.81 5.27 3.74
C ILE A 43 0.74 4.51 2.93
N ILE A 44 0.97 4.27 1.63
CA ILE A 44 0.07 3.48 0.77
C ILE A 44 -0.12 2.08 1.34
N MET A 45 0.97 1.40 1.71
CA MET A 45 0.93 0.07 2.30
C MET A 45 0.09 0.06 3.60
N LEU A 46 0.31 1.02 4.51
CA LEU A 46 -0.46 1.09 5.76
C LEU A 46 -1.95 1.38 5.50
N ARG A 47 -2.27 2.18 4.47
CA ARG A 47 -3.66 2.40 4.04
C ARG A 47 -4.29 1.15 3.46
N ALA A 48 -3.57 0.38 2.66
CA ALA A 48 -4.03 -0.90 2.12
C ALA A 48 -4.31 -1.94 3.22
N HIS A 49 -3.56 -1.89 4.33
CA HIS A 49 -3.82 -2.68 5.54
C HIS A 49 -4.97 -2.13 6.42
N GLY A 50 -5.69 -1.10 5.97
CA GLY A 50 -6.87 -0.57 6.66
C GLY A 50 -6.59 0.45 7.78
N MET A 51 -5.34 0.90 7.96
CA MET A 51 -5.04 1.90 8.99
C MET A 51 -5.58 3.28 8.61
N SER A 52 -6.16 4.00 9.57
CA SER A 52 -6.59 5.41 9.38
C SER A 52 -5.41 6.38 9.34
N TYR A 53 -5.62 7.59 8.78
CA TYR A 53 -4.59 8.64 8.75
C TYR A 53 -4.07 9.04 10.14
N SER A 54 -4.94 9.01 11.15
CA SER A 54 -4.54 9.30 12.54
C SER A 54 -3.62 8.20 13.12
N GLN A 55 -3.94 6.92 12.86
CA GLN A 55 -3.10 5.80 13.30
C GLN A 55 -1.73 5.82 12.62
N ILE A 56 -1.71 6.09 11.30
CA ILE A 56 -0.47 6.24 10.54
C ILE A 56 0.34 7.42 11.07
N GLY A 57 -0.30 8.57 11.27
CA GLY A 57 0.36 9.77 11.79
C GLY A 57 1.01 9.56 13.15
N LYS A 58 0.31 8.89 14.08
CA LYS A 58 0.86 8.48 15.37
C LYS A 58 2.07 7.54 15.25
N LYS A 59 2.06 6.65 14.25
CA LYS A 59 3.14 5.67 14.03
C LYS A 59 4.43 6.29 13.47
N ILE A 60 4.31 7.29 12.59
CA ILE A 60 5.47 7.89 11.91
C ILE A 60 5.78 9.33 12.33
N GLY A 61 5.05 9.87 13.32
CA GLY A 61 5.31 11.19 13.90
C GLY A 61 4.81 12.37 13.05
N TYR A 62 3.70 12.21 12.33
CA TYR A 62 3.08 13.28 11.53
C TYR A 62 1.63 13.56 11.95
N SER A 63 1.15 14.76 11.66
CA SER A 63 -0.28 15.08 11.79
C SER A 63 -1.10 14.28 10.78
N HIS A 64 -2.39 14.07 11.08
CA HIS A 64 -3.26 13.32 10.17
C HIS A 64 -3.46 14.05 8.84
N GLU A 65 -3.46 15.39 8.82
CA GLU A 65 -3.52 16.18 7.58
C GLU A 65 -2.29 15.96 6.73
N ARG A 66 -1.11 15.87 7.36
CA ARG A 66 0.12 15.62 6.61
C ARG A 66 0.13 14.24 5.98
N ILE A 67 -0.39 13.23 6.68
CA ILE A 67 -0.58 11.89 6.09
C ILE A 67 -1.56 11.93 4.91
N ARG A 68 -2.68 12.64 5.06
CA ARG A 68 -3.67 12.79 3.98
C ARG A 68 -3.02 13.39 2.73
N GLN A 69 -2.29 14.50 2.87
CA GLN A 69 -1.61 15.16 1.76
C GLN A 69 -0.59 14.24 1.08
N LEU A 70 0.22 13.52 1.86
CA LEU A 70 1.22 12.58 1.31
C LEU A 70 0.54 11.44 0.55
N TYR A 71 -0.57 10.93 1.07
CA TYR A 71 -1.34 9.87 0.42
C TYR A 71 -2.00 10.36 -0.88
N GLU A 72 -2.64 11.52 -0.87
CA GLU A 72 -3.23 12.13 -2.07
C GLU A 72 -2.17 12.43 -3.15
N ASN A 73 -1.01 12.95 -2.75
CA ASN A 73 0.11 13.15 -3.67
C ASN A 73 0.60 11.83 -4.28
N ALA A 74 0.69 10.77 -3.49
CA ALA A 74 1.10 9.47 -3.97
C ALA A 74 0.09 8.87 -4.96
N LEU A 75 -1.22 9.00 -4.67
CA LEU A 75 -2.29 8.59 -5.58
C LEU A 75 -2.26 9.37 -6.89
N ASN A 76 -2.02 10.69 -6.84
CA ASN A 76 -1.88 11.51 -8.05
C ASN A 76 -0.69 11.08 -8.92
N LYS A 77 0.38 10.52 -8.34
CA LYS A 77 1.49 9.98 -9.13
C LYS A 77 1.16 8.65 -9.78
N ILE A 78 0.38 7.81 -9.10
CA ILE A 78 0.03 6.46 -9.59
C ILE A 78 -1.08 6.51 -10.65
N CYS A 79 -2.05 7.41 -10.47
CA CYS A 79 -3.25 7.53 -11.30
C CYS A 79 -3.21 8.71 -12.29
N GLY A 80 -2.24 9.61 -12.16
CA GLY A 80 -2.05 10.76 -13.04
C GLY A 80 -1.20 10.47 -14.26
#